data_AF-A0A2T6DQ58-F1
#
_entry.id   AF-A0A2T6DQ58-F1
#
_cell.length_a   1.000
_cell.length_b   1.000
_cell.length_c   1.000
_cell.angle_alpha   90.00
_cell.angle_beta   90.00
_cell.angle_gamma   90.00
#
_symmetry.space_group_name_H-M   'P 1'
#
loop_
_entity.id
_entity.type
_entity.pdbx_description
1 polymer ?
#
loop_
_entity_poly.entity_id
_entity_poly.type
_entity_poly.pdbx_seq_one_letter_code
_entity_poly.pdbx_strand_id
1 'polypeptide(L)'
;MPRHSDVVYQGLVKHTIFVPSLTWEGTRQLLKDLHFPAGTTQVEFDFSGMTRVEPFGMLVASRAIHMFRADHRDIRFHAVNHETGDGCSYAAHVGFFKTFGLQFGKDAGEASGNASYIPITSCPVSELHEDVEAYGGRIGDHLITQSRNLAKVLARSGTGTLHDVLAYSIREILRNIVEHSKALSYEYCAQFWPSKHRVKVAILDRGVGVRETLRAHPKLREKLKY
;
A
#
# COMPACT_ATOMS: atom_id res chain seq x y z
N MET A 1 -3.92 -17.24 -19.35
CA MET A 1 -4.98 -16.85 -18.40
C MET A 1 -5.13 -17.98 -17.40
N PRO A 2 -4.87 -17.80 -16.10
CA PRO A 2 -5.31 -18.77 -15.11
C PRO A 2 -6.84 -18.66 -14.99
N ARG A 3 -7.53 -19.80 -15.07
CA ARG A 3 -8.99 -19.90 -14.98
C ARG A 3 -9.39 -19.99 -13.51
N HIS A 4 -10.40 -19.23 -13.12
CA HIS A 4 -11.11 -19.44 -11.86
C HIS A 4 -11.59 -20.91 -11.79
N SER A 5 -11.44 -21.55 -10.63
CA SER A 5 -11.94 -22.90 -10.37
C SER A 5 -12.81 -22.89 -9.12
N ASP A 6 -14.03 -23.38 -9.27
CA ASP A 6 -14.95 -23.59 -8.16
C ASP A 6 -14.88 -25.07 -7.76
N VAL A 7 -14.63 -25.34 -6.48
CA VAL A 7 -14.60 -26.72 -5.92
C VAL A 7 -15.52 -26.76 -4.72
N VAL A 8 -16.49 -27.68 -4.72
CA VAL A 8 -17.42 -27.89 -3.60
C VAL A 8 -16.84 -28.98 -2.68
N TYR A 9 -16.52 -28.62 -1.44
CA TYR A 9 -16.16 -29.57 -0.39
C TYR A 9 -17.05 -29.30 0.84
N GLN A 10 -17.71 -30.34 1.37
CA GLN A 10 -18.48 -30.29 2.62
C GLN A 10 -19.56 -29.18 2.67
N GLY A 11 -20.24 -28.89 1.55
CA GLY A 11 -21.29 -27.85 1.48
C GLY A 11 -20.76 -26.41 1.45
N LEU A 12 -19.43 -26.23 1.39
CA LEU A 12 -18.79 -24.93 1.22
C LEU A 12 -18.48 -24.69 -0.25
N VAL A 13 -19.03 -23.59 -0.78
CA VAL A 13 -18.67 -23.07 -2.10
C VAL A 13 -17.40 -22.24 -1.92
N LYS A 14 -16.29 -22.76 -2.44
CA LYS A 14 -14.98 -22.13 -2.40
C LYS A 14 -14.66 -21.48 -3.74
N HIS A 15 -14.20 -20.24 -3.70
CA HIS A 15 -13.71 -19.51 -4.87
C HIS A 15 -12.22 -19.17 -4.69
N THR A 16 -11.43 -19.30 -5.76
CA THR A 16 -10.01 -18.97 -5.73
C THR A 16 -9.75 -17.71 -6.56
N ILE A 17 -9.11 -16.72 -5.94
CA ILE A 17 -8.61 -15.51 -6.57
C ILE A 17 -7.10 -15.64 -6.70
N PHE A 18 -6.61 -15.63 -7.93
CA PHE A 18 -5.18 -15.70 -8.21
C PHE A 18 -4.52 -14.33 -7.98
N VAL A 19 -3.47 -14.30 -7.17
CA VAL A 19 -2.67 -13.10 -6.94
C VAL A 19 -1.46 -13.11 -7.88
N PRO A 20 -1.46 -12.26 -8.92
CA PRO A 20 -0.34 -12.19 -9.85
C PRO A 20 0.85 -11.47 -9.20
N SER A 21 1.94 -11.33 -9.96
CA SER A 21 3.01 -10.40 -9.61
C SER A 21 2.47 -8.99 -9.39
N LEU A 22 2.90 -8.34 -8.31
CA LEU A 22 2.47 -7.00 -7.90
C LEU A 22 3.22 -5.90 -8.69
N THR A 23 3.22 -6.02 -10.01
CA THR A 23 3.51 -4.92 -10.95
C THR A 23 2.25 -4.09 -11.16
N TRP A 24 2.33 -2.99 -11.92
CA TRP A 24 1.14 -2.23 -12.31
C TRP A 24 0.07 -3.09 -13.00
N GLU A 25 0.47 -3.88 -13.98
CA GLU A 25 -0.43 -4.72 -14.78
C GLU A 25 -1.06 -5.83 -13.95
N GLY A 26 -0.25 -6.53 -13.14
CA GLY A 26 -0.77 -7.59 -12.28
C GLY A 26 -1.67 -7.04 -11.18
N THR A 27 -1.32 -5.89 -10.58
CA THR A 27 -2.19 -5.24 -9.58
C THR A 27 -3.52 -4.82 -10.20
N ARG A 28 -3.51 -4.23 -11.40
CA ARG A 28 -4.74 -3.87 -12.11
C ARG A 28 -5.59 -5.09 -12.44
N GLN A 29 -4.98 -6.22 -12.76
CA GLN A 29 -5.70 -7.47 -13.00
C GLN A 29 -6.34 -7.98 -11.71
N LEU A 30 -5.56 -8.04 -10.61
CA LEU A 30 -6.08 -8.41 -9.29
C LEU A 30 -7.31 -7.56 -8.90
N LEU A 31 -7.24 -6.24 -9.07
CA LEU A 31 -8.35 -5.35 -8.74
C LEU A 31 -9.65 -5.68 -9.49
N LYS A 32 -9.55 -6.22 -10.72
CA LYS A 32 -10.72 -6.68 -11.48
C LYS A 32 -11.23 -8.04 -10.99
N ASP A 33 -10.32 -8.89 -10.53
CA ASP A 33 -10.61 -10.26 -10.11
C ASP A 33 -11.04 -10.34 -8.63
N LEU A 34 -11.04 -9.20 -7.90
CA LEU A 34 -11.58 -9.08 -6.54
C LEU A 34 -13.12 -9.12 -6.53
N HIS A 35 -13.67 -10.28 -6.88
CA HIS A 35 -15.07 -10.62 -6.77
C HIS A 35 -15.21 -12.14 -6.62
N PHE A 36 -16.39 -12.59 -6.20
CA PHE A 36 -16.73 -14.02 -6.20
C PHE A 36 -18.21 -14.23 -6.51
N PRO A 37 -18.61 -15.42 -7.00
CA PRO A 37 -20.02 -15.73 -7.26
C PRO A 37 -20.91 -15.71 -6.01
N ALA A 38 -22.21 -15.49 -6.19
CA ALA A 38 -23.16 -15.59 -5.09
C ALA A 38 -23.15 -17.01 -4.48
N GLY A 39 -23.28 -17.09 -3.16
CA GLY A 39 -23.24 -18.35 -2.42
C GLY A 39 -21.84 -18.84 -2.06
N THR A 40 -20.77 -18.16 -2.51
CA THR A 40 -19.42 -18.38 -1.98
C THR A 40 -19.41 -18.21 -0.47
N THR A 41 -18.77 -19.13 0.23
CA THR A 41 -18.61 -19.13 1.70
C THR A 41 -17.15 -19.04 2.12
N GLN A 42 -16.24 -19.31 1.17
CA GLN A 42 -14.80 -19.28 1.37
C GLN A 42 -14.09 -18.74 0.13
N VAL A 43 -13.14 -17.85 0.34
CA VAL A 43 -12.27 -17.31 -0.70
C VAL A 43 -10.82 -17.63 -0.36
N GLU A 44 -10.08 -18.12 -1.35
CA GLU A 44 -8.64 -18.32 -1.26
C GLU A 44 -7.90 -17.37 -2.16
N PHE A 45 -6.93 -16.65 -1.59
CA PHE A 45 -5.92 -15.91 -2.34
C PHE A 45 -4.75 -16.84 -2.64
N ASP A 46 -4.58 -17.20 -3.91
CA ASP A 46 -3.48 -18.04 -4.37
C ASP A 46 -2.30 -17.19 -4.84
N PHE A 47 -1.21 -17.22 -4.08
CA PHE A 47 0.00 -16.44 -4.34
C PHE A 47 1.02 -17.16 -5.23
N SER A 48 0.70 -18.31 -5.81
CA SER A 48 1.60 -19.09 -6.67
C SER A 48 2.12 -18.31 -7.90
N GLY A 49 1.40 -17.27 -8.33
CA GLY A 49 1.81 -16.37 -9.41
C GLY A 49 2.71 -15.19 -9.03
N MET A 50 2.95 -14.98 -7.74
CA MET A 50 3.58 -13.76 -7.25
C MET A 50 5.11 -13.88 -7.26
N THR A 51 5.71 -13.66 -8.42
CA THR A 51 7.18 -13.72 -8.60
C THR A 51 7.85 -12.36 -8.49
N ARG A 52 7.17 -11.28 -8.89
CA ARG A 52 7.70 -9.91 -8.83
C ARG A 52 6.80 -9.02 -7.99
N VAL A 53 7.43 -8.19 -7.18
CA VAL A 53 6.76 -7.31 -6.24
C VAL A 53 7.35 -5.91 -6.36
N GLU A 54 6.49 -4.89 -6.51
CA GLU A 54 6.92 -3.49 -6.65
C GLU A 54 6.18 -2.58 -5.65
N PRO A 55 6.78 -1.46 -5.21
CA PRO A 55 6.23 -0.58 -4.17
C PRO A 55 4.75 -0.22 -4.35
N PHE A 56 4.39 0.32 -5.51
CA PHE A 56 3.01 0.72 -5.81
C PHE A 56 2.04 -0.47 -5.77
N GLY A 57 2.43 -1.59 -6.41
CA GLY A 57 1.59 -2.77 -6.49
C GLY A 57 1.34 -3.38 -5.10
N MET A 58 2.35 -3.42 -4.24
CA MET A 58 2.20 -3.86 -2.85
C MET A 58 1.18 -3.03 -2.07
N LEU A 59 1.33 -1.70 -2.07
CA LEU A 59 0.45 -0.84 -1.27
C LEU A 59 -1.00 -0.93 -1.78
N VAL A 60 -1.21 -0.88 -3.09
CA VAL A 60 -2.55 -0.94 -3.67
C VAL A 60 -3.17 -2.32 -3.48
N ALA A 61 -2.44 -3.40 -3.75
CA ALA A 61 -2.96 -4.76 -3.60
C ALA A 61 -3.28 -5.07 -2.13
N SER A 62 -2.38 -4.74 -1.19
CA SER A 62 -2.63 -4.96 0.24
C SER A 62 -3.86 -4.19 0.71
N ARG A 63 -4.01 -2.92 0.31
CA ARG A 63 -5.20 -2.12 0.63
C ARG A 63 -6.46 -2.72 0.03
N ALA A 64 -6.43 -3.11 -1.23
CA ALA A 64 -7.60 -3.67 -1.91
C ALA A 64 -8.04 -5.01 -1.29
N ILE A 65 -7.09 -5.91 -1.01
CA ILE A 65 -7.37 -7.18 -0.32
C ILE A 65 -7.92 -6.90 1.09
N HIS A 66 -7.34 -5.96 1.83
CA HIS A 66 -7.81 -5.59 3.16
C HIS A 66 -9.26 -5.10 3.14
N MET A 67 -9.59 -4.17 2.23
CA MET A 67 -10.95 -3.65 2.07
C MET A 67 -11.92 -4.74 1.64
N PHE A 68 -11.54 -5.55 0.65
CA PHE A 68 -12.35 -6.67 0.17
C PHE A 68 -12.71 -7.64 1.30
N ARG A 69 -11.76 -7.96 2.18
CA ARG A 69 -12.03 -8.78 3.37
C ARG A 69 -12.93 -8.08 4.39
N ALA A 70 -12.73 -6.78 4.59
CA ALA A 70 -13.50 -5.99 5.54
C ALA A 70 -14.98 -5.85 5.12
N ASP A 71 -15.24 -5.78 3.82
CA ASP A 71 -16.59 -5.64 3.25
C ASP A 71 -17.38 -6.96 3.22
N HIS A 72 -16.71 -8.11 3.38
CA HIS A 72 -17.31 -9.45 3.31
C HIS A 72 -17.04 -10.26 4.58
N ARG A 73 -17.56 -9.78 5.72
CA ARG A 73 -17.25 -10.34 7.07
C ARG A 73 -17.79 -11.75 7.30
N ASP A 74 -18.76 -12.18 6.51
CA ASP A 74 -19.37 -13.51 6.51
C ASP A 74 -18.55 -14.55 5.72
N ILE A 75 -17.58 -14.10 4.91
CA ILE A 75 -16.73 -14.96 4.09
C ILE A 75 -15.45 -15.34 4.84
N ARG A 76 -15.09 -16.64 4.78
CA ARG A 76 -13.78 -17.10 5.26
C ARG A 76 -12.71 -16.85 4.21
N PHE A 77 -11.65 -16.14 4.61
CA PHE A 77 -10.52 -15.84 3.74
C PHE A 77 -9.28 -16.62 4.16
N HIS A 78 -8.64 -17.27 3.19
CA HIS A 78 -7.37 -17.96 3.39
C HIS A 78 -6.35 -17.53 2.31
N ALA A 79 -5.07 -17.68 2.64
CA ALA A 79 -3.97 -17.48 1.70
C ALA A 79 -3.27 -18.81 1.48
N VAL A 80 -3.00 -19.16 0.22
CA VAL A 80 -2.28 -20.38 -0.17
C VAL A 80 -1.06 -20.02 -1.02
N ASN A 81 -0.03 -20.86 -1.00
CA ASN A 81 1.21 -20.66 -1.75
C ASN A 81 1.95 -19.33 -1.45
N HIS A 82 1.68 -18.72 -0.29
CA HIS A 82 2.28 -17.45 0.14
C HIS A 82 3.62 -17.63 0.85
N GLU A 83 4.00 -18.87 1.17
CA GLU A 83 5.26 -19.22 1.83
C GLU A 83 6.35 -19.66 0.85
N THR A 84 6.01 -19.75 -0.45
CA THR A 84 6.90 -20.28 -1.49
C THR A 84 7.24 -19.21 -2.52
N GLY A 85 8.49 -19.22 -3.00
CA GLY A 85 8.97 -18.34 -4.06
C GLY A 85 9.55 -17.00 -3.60
N ASP A 86 10.51 -16.49 -4.36
CA ASP A 86 11.30 -15.30 -3.99
C ASP A 86 10.45 -14.02 -3.84
N GLY A 87 9.41 -13.88 -4.66
CA GLY A 87 8.48 -12.75 -4.59
C GLY A 87 7.73 -12.72 -3.26
N CYS A 88 7.23 -13.88 -2.83
CA CYS A 88 6.58 -14.07 -1.53
C CYS A 88 7.55 -13.82 -0.36
N SER A 89 8.76 -14.39 -0.41
CA SER A 89 9.79 -14.18 0.61
C SER A 89 10.12 -12.70 0.79
N TYR A 90 10.29 -11.96 -0.31
CA TYR A 90 10.52 -10.51 -0.25
C TYR A 90 9.30 -9.77 0.32
N ALA A 91 8.09 -10.09 -0.16
CA ALA A 91 6.84 -9.49 0.32
C ALA A 91 6.65 -9.69 1.85
N ALA A 92 6.95 -10.89 2.35
CA ALA A 92 6.93 -11.20 3.77
C ALA A 92 7.94 -10.39 4.58
N HIS A 93 9.15 -10.21 4.07
CA HIS A 93 10.18 -9.40 4.72
C HIS A 93 9.82 -7.91 4.78
N VAL A 94 9.17 -7.36 3.75
CA VAL A 94 8.81 -5.92 3.73
C VAL A 94 7.45 -5.60 4.34
N GLY A 95 6.77 -6.59 4.91
CA GLY A 95 5.54 -6.43 5.68
C GLY A 95 4.23 -6.45 4.90
N PHE A 96 4.24 -6.92 3.65
CA PHE A 96 3.06 -6.93 2.79
C PHE A 96 1.91 -7.80 3.31
N PHE A 97 2.20 -8.97 3.87
CA PHE A 97 1.15 -9.89 4.31
C PHE A 97 0.43 -9.40 5.57
N LYS A 98 1.19 -8.86 6.53
CA LYS A 98 0.65 -8.24 7.74
C LYS A 98 -0.21 -7.01 7.46
N THR A 99 0.13 -6.20 6.46
CA THR A 99 -0.62 -4.95 6.17
C THR A 99 -2.06 -5.20 5.71
N PHE A 100 -2.34 -6.33 5.06
CA PHE A 100 -3.71 -6.73 4.74
C PHE A 100 -4.33 -7.69 5.76
N GLY A 101 -3.60 -8.03 6.83
CA GLY A 101 -4.09 -8.80 7.98
C GLY A 101 -3.90 -10.31 7.87
N LEU A 102 -2.90 -10.79 7.11
CA LEU A 102 -2.42 -12.18 7.19
C LEU A 102 -1.28 -12.26 8.21
N GLN A 103 -1.36 -13.20 9.15
CA GLN A 103 -0.35 -13.37 10.21
C GLN A 103 0.90 -14.12 9.69
N PHE A 104 1.58 -13.54 8.71
CA PHE A 104 2.78 -14.11 8.09
C PHE A 104 3.79 -13.02 7.73
N GLY A 105 5.08 -13.31 7.91
CA GLY A 105 6.15 -12.33 7.69
C GLY A 105 6.26 -11.28 8.79
N LYS A 106 6.94 -10.19 8.46
CA LYS A 106 7.22 -9.06 9.37
C LYS A 106 6.06 -8.08 9.45
N ASP A 107 5.97 -7.34 10.54
CA ASP A 107 5.05 -6.21 10.65
C ASP A 107 5.55 -5.01 9.82
N ALA A 108 4.63 -4.13 9.42
CA ALA A 108 4.98 -2.90 8.70
C ALA A 108 5.91 -2.05 9.57
N GLY A 109 7.05 -1.63 9.02
CA GLY A 109 8.09 -0.88 9.72
C GLY A 109 9.05 -1.72 10.58
N GLU A 110 8.82 -3.03 10.73
CA GLU A 110 9.71 -3.90 11.54
C GLU A 110 11.05 -4.15 10.86
N ALA A 111 11.05 -4.35 9.53
CA ALA A 111 12.28 -4.51 8.78
C ALA A 111 13.07 -3.20 8.74
N SER A 112 14.36 -3.26 9.04
CA SER A 112 15.27 -2.15 8.73
C SER A 112 15.44 -2.02 7.22
N GLY A 113 15.09 -0.86 6.67
CA GLY A 113 15.40 -0.51 5.29
C GLY A 113 16.91 -0.33 5.06
N ASN A 114 17.30 0.03 3.85
CA ASN A 114 18.67 0.41 3.53
C ASN A 114 18.70 1.47 2.42
N ALA A 115 19.90 1.76 1.89
CA ALA A 115 20.07 2.76 0.84
C ALA A 115 19.28 2.43 -0.45
N SER A 116 18.86 1.19 -0.66
CA SER A 116 18.19 0.71 -1.88
C SER A 116 16.72 0.36 -1.67
N TYR A 117 16.20 0.23 -0.45
CA TYR A 117 14.78 0.03 -0.23
C TYR A 117 14.31 0.53 1.14
N ILE A 118 13.03 0.88 1.20
CA ILE A 118 12.29 1.19 2.41
C ILE A 118 11.11 0.20 2.44
N PRO A 119 10.97 -0.64 3.49
CA PRO A 119 9.86 -1.56 3.61
C PRO A 119 8.54 -0.82 3.82
N ILE A 120 7.41 -1.53 3.76
CA ILE A 120 6.12 -0.90 4.02
C ILE A 120 6.15 -0.34 5.42
N THR A 121 5.91 0.97 5.52
CA THR A 121 5.78 1.69 6.77
C THR A 121 4.36 2.25 6.85
N SER A 122 3.68 1.98 7.95
CA SER A 122 2.36 2.55 8.26
C SER A 122 2.54 3.68 9.25
N CYS A 123 1.96 4.83 8.97
CA CYS A 123 2.05 6.03 9.80
C CYS A 123 0.65 6.45 10.22
N PRO A 124 0.26 6.20 11.48
CA PRO A 124 -0.95 6.78 12.05
C PRO A 124 -0.88 8.30 12.06
N VAL A 125 -1.94 8.95 11.59
CA VAL A 125 -2.03 10.41 11.59
C VAL A 125 -2.13 10.95 13.02
N SER A 126 -2.75 10.20 13.93
CA SER A 126 -2.85 10.55 15.36
C SER A 126 -1.48 10.69 16.03
N GLU A 127 -0.55 9.75 15.78
CA GLU A 127 0.81 9.78 16.35
C GLU A 127 1.54 11.07 15.94
N LEU A 128 1.38 11.51 14.69
CA LEU A 128 1.98 12.75 14.23
C LEU A 128 1.38 14.00 14.90
N HIS A 129 0.08 13.97 15.20
CA HIS A 129 -0.55 15.05 15.96
C HIS A 129 -0.08 15.07 17.41
N GLU A 130 0.06 13.90 18.04
CA GLU A 130 0.61 13.75 19.39
C GLU A 130 2.05 14.27 19.47
N ASP A 131 2.88 13.99 18.46
CA ASP A 131 4.24 14.54 18.37
C ASP A 131 4.26 16.07 18.25
N VAL A 132 3.36 16.65 17.44
CA VAL A 132 3.23 18.11 17.32
C VAL A 132 2.78 18.73 18.64
N GLU A 133 1.86 18.09 19.36
CA GLU A 133 1.41 18.56 20.67
C GLU A 133 2.52 18.47 21.73
N ALA A 134 3.30 17.38 21.73
CA ALA A 134 4.35 17.13 22.70
C ALA A 134 5.60 18.00 22.49
N TYR A 135 6.01 18.20 21.23
CA TYR A 135 7.28 18.85 20.90
C TYR A 135 7.13 20.21 20.20
N GLY A 136 5.90 20.62 19.88
CA GLY A 136 5.60 21.85 19.15
C GLY A 136 5.97 21.79 17.67
N GLY A 137 5.93 22.95 17.00
CA GLY A 137 6.22 23.08 15.57
C GLY A 137 5.01 22.85 14.67
N ARG A 138 5.26 22.71 13.36
CA ARG A 138 4.22 22.44 12.35
C ARG A 138 4.30 20.98 11.91
N ILE A 139 3.19 20.43 11.41
CA ILE A 139 3.15 19.07 10.82
C ILE A 139 4.30 18.83 9.84
N GLY A 140 4.61 19.83 9.00
CA GLY A 140 5.71 19.75 8.04
C GLY A 140 7.08 19.51 8.69
N ASP A 141 7.34 20.04 9.87
CA ASP A 141 8.63 19.93 10.56
C ASP A 141 8.88 18.48 11.01
N HIS A 142 7.84 17.81 11.49
CA HIS A 142 7.86 16.41 11.90
C HIS A 142 8.00 15.43 10.72
N LEU A 143 7.67 15.87 9.50
CA LEU A 143 7.77 15.07 8.28
C LEU A 143 9.14 15.18 7.57
N ILE A 144 10.06 16.03 8.05
CA ILE A 144 11.36 16.28 7.38
C ILE A 144 12.20 15.00 7.28
N THR A 145 12.33 14.25 8.36
CA THR A 145 13.16 13.02 8.38
C THR A 145 12.60 11.99 7.40
N GLN A 146 11.29 11.77 7.43
CA GLN A 146 10.60 10.84 6.55
C GLN A 146 10.76 11.24 5.07
N SER A 147 10.55 12.52 4.74
CA SER A 147 10.64 13.00 3.37
C SER A 147 12.07 12.95 2.83
N ARG A 148 13.07 13.30 3.64
CA ARG A 148 14.50 13.19 3.26
C ARG A 148 14.93 11.75 3.03
N ASN A 149 14.41 10.79 3.81
CA ASN A 149 14.68 9.36 3.62
C ASN A 149 14.12 8.83 2.30
N LEU A 150 12.87 9.17 1.97
CA LEU A 150 12.26 8.80 0.69
C LEU A 150 12.99 9.46 -0.49
N ALA A 151 13.31 10.75 -0.36
CA ALA A 151 14.09 11.49 -1.36
C ALA A 151 15.48 10.89 -1.56
N LYS A 152 16.13 10.38 -0.50
CA LYS A 152 17.44 9.73 -0.59
C LYS A 152 17.40 8.48 -1.46
N VAL A 153 16.36 7.66 -1.31
CA VAL A 153 16.19 6.49 -2.18
C VAL A 153 15.93 6.91 -3.62
N LEU A 154 15.09 7.93 -3.84
CA LEU A 154 14.70 8.42 -5.15
C LEU A 154 15.85 9.11 -5.92
N ALA A 155 16.59 10.01 -5.25
CA ALA A 155 17.71 10.75 -5.80
C ALA A 155 19.00 9.93 -5.87
N ARG A 156 19.06 8.76 -5.22
CA ARG A 156 20.28 7.97 -4.99
C ARG A 156 21.39 8.73 -4.25
N SER A 157 21.05 9.85 -3.62
CA SER A 157 21.95 10.73 -2.85
C SER A 157 21.20 11.30 -1.65
N GLY A 158 21.89 11.50 -0.53
CA GLY A 158 21.33 12.15 0.67
C GLY A 158 21.54 13.67 0.72
N THR A 159 22.14 14.23 -0.33
CA THR A 159 22.53 15.65 -0.42
C THR A 159 22.39 16.17 -1.87
N GLY A 160 22.41 17.49 -2.01
CA GLY A 160 22.40 18.19 -3.30
C GLY A 160 21.00 18.62 -3.74
N THR A 161 20.95 19.51 -4.73
CA THR A 161 19.73 20.19 -5.17
C THR A 161 18.58 19.24 -5.50
N LEU A 162 18.86 18.12 -6.19
CA LEU A 162 17.84 17.13 -6.52
C LEU A 162 17.24 16.49 -5.27
N HIS A 163 18.09 16.13 -4.29
CA HIS A 163 17.64 15.55 -3.03
C HIS A 163 16.75 16.53 -2.26
N ASP A 164 17.16 17.80 -2.14
CA ASP A 164 16.42 18.81 -1.40
C ASP A 164 15.07 19.14 -2.06
N VAL A 165 15.03 19.27 -3.39
CA VAL A 165 13.78 19.49 -4.14
C VAL A 165 12.81 18.32 -3.98
N LEU A 166 13.30 17.09 -4.06
CA LEU A 166 12.46 15.90 -3.87
C LEU A 166 12.00 15.78 -2.42
N ALA A 167 12.87 16.04 -1.45
CA ALA A 167 12.52 16.01 -0.02
C ALA A 167 11.44 17.04 0.31
N TYR A 168 11.57 18.26 -0.21
CA TYR A 168 10.54 19.28 -0.08
C TYR A 168 9.22 18.81 -0.71
N SER A 169 9.25 18.35 -1.97
CA SER A 169 8.04 17.92 -2.69
C SER A 169 7.32 16.77 -1.99
N ILE A 170 8.06 15.76 -1.51
CA ILE A 170 7.51 14.62 -0.77
C ILE A 170 6.92 15.08 0.56
N ARG A 171 7.59 15.99 1.27
CA ARG A 171 7.07 16.55 2.52
C ARG A 171 5.73 17.24 2.31
N GLU A 172 5.57 17.99 1.22
CA GLU A 172 4.30 18.65 0.90
C GLU A 172 3.20 17.65 0.52
N ILE A 173 3.54 16.55 -0.17
CA ILE A 173 2.59 15.45 -0.42
C ILE A 173 2.10 14.84 0.91
N LEU A 174 3.03 14.50 1.81
CA LEU A 174 2.71 13.92 3.11
C LEU A 174 1.92 14.89 4.01
N ARG A 175 2.30 16.17 4.01
CA ARG A 175 1.58 17.21 4.75
C ARG A 175 0.14 17.35 4.26
N ASN A 176 -0.09 17.33 2.94
CA ASN A 176 -1.44 17.35 2.38
C ASN A 176 -2.26 16.13 2.82
N ILE A 177 -1.64 14.96 2.93
CA ILE A 177 -2.31 13.76 3.43
C ILE A 177 -2.79 14.01 4.87
N VAL A 178 -1.88 14.41 5.76
CA VAL A 178 -2.19 14.64 7.17
C VAL A 178 -3.24 15.75 7.36
N GLU A 179 -3.06 16.89 6.70
CA GLU A 179 -3.90 18.08 6.91
C GLU A 179 -5.26 17.99 6.20
N HIS A 180 -5.38 17.24 5.10
CA HIS A 180 -6.53 17.36 4.20
C HIS A 180 -7.17 16.04 3.76
N SER A 181 -6.51 14.88 3.88
CA SER A 181 -7.09 13.62 3.38
C SER A 181 -8.21 13.06 4.26
N LYS A 182 -8.23 13.44 5.55
CA LYS A 182 -9.03 12.80 6.62
C LYS A 182 -8.72 11.31 6.82
N ALA A 183 -7.58 10.83 6.31
CA ALA A 183 -7.13 9.47 6.55
C ALA A 183 -6.71 9.31 8.02
N LEU A 184 -6.99 8.14 8.60
CA LEU A 184 -6.48 7.77 9.93
C LEU A 184 -5.00 7.38 9.89
N SER A 185 -4.52 6.94 8.72
CA SER A 185 -3.13 6.60 8.48
C SER A 185 -2.79 6.72 7.00
N TYR A 186 -1.49 6.78 6.73
CA TYR A 186 -0.93 6.63 5.39
C TYR A 186 0.22 5.62 5.39
N GLU A 187 0.50 5.05 4.23
CA GLU A 187 1.51 4.02 4.06
C GLU A 187 2.51 4.44 2.97
N TYR A 188 3.76 4.06 3.12
CA TYR A 188 4.76 4.27 2.08
C TYR A 188 5.77 3.14 2.02
N CYS A 189 6.40 2.99 0.85
CA CYS A 189 7.58 2.14 0.66
C CYS A 189 8.36 2.61 -0.56
N ALA A 190 9.62 2.16 -0.68
CA ALA A 190 10.47 2.53 -1.80
C ALA A 190 11.43 1.41 -2.18
N GLN A 191 11.81 1.36 -3.45
CA GLN A 191 12.79 0.40 -3.93
C GLN A 191 13.56 0.93 -5.13
N PHE A 192 14.88 0.74 -5.10
CA PHE A 192 15.79 0.91 -6.22
C PHE A 192 16.28 -0.46 -6.68
N TRP A 193 16.21 -0.70 -7.99
CA TRP A 193 16.75 -1.88 -8.65
C TRP A 193 17.96 -1.48 -9.51
N PRO A 194 19.20 -1.72 -9.03
CA PRO A 194 20.42 -1.34 -9.76
C PRO A 194 20.46 -1.93 -11.17
N SER A 195 20.13 -3.22 -11.30
CA SER A 195 20.14 -3.94 -12.59
C SER A 195 19.13 -3.42 -13.61
N LYS A 196 18.14 -2.61 -13.19
CA LYS A 196 17.11 -2.05 -14.06
C LYS A 196 17.22 -0.52 -14.20
N HIS A 197 18.23 0.09 -13.55
CA HIS A 197 18.37 1.55 -13.42
C HIS A 197 17.04 2.23 -13.07
N ARG A 198 16.29 1.64 -12.14
CA ARG A 198 14.92 2.05 -11.83
C ARG A 198 14.74 2.24 -10.35
N VAL A 199 14.10 3.33 -9.96
CA VAL A 199 13.65 3.59 -8.60
C VAL A 199 12.15 3.82 -8.59
N LYS A 200 11.47 3.35 -7.55
CA LYS A 200 10.07 3.61 -7.27
C LYS A 200 9.90 4.00 -5.82
N VAL A 201 9.13 5.06 -5.59
CA VAL A 201 8.57 5.43 -4.29
C VAL A 201 7.06 5.34 -4.44
N ALA A 202 6.40 4.72 -3.48
CA ALA A 202 4.95 4.67 -3.40
C ALA A 202 4.51 5.25 -2.05
N ILE A 203 3.49 6.10 -2.11
CA ILE A 203 2.82 6.71 -0.96
C ILE A 203 1.33 6.48 -1.21
N LEU A 204 0.63 5.95 -0.22
CA LEU A 204 -0.79 5.64 -0.27
C LEU A 204 -1.47 6.24 0.96
N ASP A 205 -2.40 7.17 0.76
CA ASP A 205 -3.33 7.58 1.81
C ASP A 205 -4.66 6.82 1.69
N ARG A 206 -5.34 6.68 2.83
CA ARG A 206 -6.66 6.04 2.95
C ARG A 206 -7.77 7.08 3.14
N GLY A 207 -7.58 8.28 2.60
CA GLY A 207 -8.47 9.41 2.79
C GLY A 207 -9.73 9.37 1.93
N VAL A 208 -10.48 10.47 1.95
CA VAL A 208 -11.73 10.63 1.19
C VAL A 208 -11.52 10.77 -0.32
N GLY A 209 -10.27 10.92 -0.77
CA GLY A 209 -9.89 11.10 -2.15
C GLY A 209 -10.13 12.51 -2.70
N VAL A 210 -9.43 12.84 -3.78
CA VAL A 210 -9.41 14.20 -4.37
C VAL A 210 -10.82 14.67 -4.75
N ARG A 211 -11.66 13.80 -5.31
CA ARG A 211 -13.02 14.15 -5.73
C ARG A 211 -13.85 14.68 -4.55
N GLU A 212 -13.85 13.98 -3.43
CA GLU A 212 -14.64 14.37 -2.26
C GLU A 212 -14.05 15.61 -1.58
N THR A 213 -12.72 15.73 -1.52
CA THR A 213 -12.05 16.94 -1.03
C THR A 213 -12.45 18.17 -1.86
N LEU A 214 -12.47 18.05 -3.20
CA LEU A 214 -12.86 19.16 -4.09
C LEU A 214 -14.36 19.49 -3.99
N ARG A 215 -15.23 18.50 -3.81
CA ARG A 215 -16.68 18.70 -3.59
C ARG A 215 -16.97 19.50 -2.32
N ALA A 216 -16.19 19.27 -1.27
CA ALA A 216 -16.31 19.98 -0.01
C ALA A 216 -15.78 21.42 -0.09
N HIS A 217 -14.96 21.77 -1.08
CA HIS A 217 -14.35 23.08 -1.19
C HIS A 217 -15.37 24.15 -1.67
N PRO A 218 -15.67 25.20 -0.88
CA PRO A 218 -16.77 26.14 -1.18
C PRO A 218 -16.68 26.78 -2.57
N LYS A 219 -15.48 27.15 -3.02
CA LYS A 219 -15.26 27.80 -4.33
C LYS A 219 -15.29 26.86 -5.54
N LEU A 220 -15.23 25.54 -5.32
CA LEU A 220 -15.17 24.54 -6.40
C LEU A 220 -16.45 23.70 -6.50
N ARG A 221 -17.26 23.70 -5.44
CA ARG A 221 -18.57 23.03 -5.37
C ARG A 221 -19.51 23.40 -6.51
N GLU A 222 -19.49 24.63 -7.01
CA GLU A 222 -20.33 25.07 -8.14
C GLU A 222 -19.85 24.54 -9.50
N LYS A 223 -18.56 24.23 -9.63
CA LYS A 223 -17.93 23.80 -10.90
C LYS A 223 -17.97 22.29 -11.12
N LEU A 224 -18.37 21.50 -10.10
CA LEU A 224 -18.41 20.04 -10.11
C LEU A 224 -19.83 19.46 -10.24
N LYS A 225 -20.80 20.29 -10.66
CA LYS A 225 -22.21 19.91 -10.86
C LYS A 225 -22.50 19.31 -12.25
N TYR A 226 -21.47 19.09 -13.06
CA TYR A 226 -21.52 18.45 -14.39
C TYR A 226 -20.52 17.30 -14.43
#